data_AF-A0A7S1VMI8-F1
#
_entry.id   AF-A0A7S1VMI8-F1
#
_cell.length_a   1.000
_cell.length_b   1.000
_cell.length_c   1.000
_cell.angle_alpha   90.00
_cell.angle_beta   90.00
_cell.angle_gamma   90.00
#
_symmetry.space_group_name_H-M   'P 1'
#
loop_
_entity.id
_entity.type
_entity.pdbx_description
1 polymer ?
#
loop_
_entity_poly.entity_id
_entity_poly.type
_entity_poly.pdbx_seq_one_letter_code
_entity_poly.pdbx_strand_id
1 'polypeptide(L)'
;MWPKNEVGTRLRVVAAVGLLVGGKLANVQVPFIFKHIVDGLQESSAVVAAAVPLSLLMSYGLVRVSASVFNEARNAVFARVTQQAIRGVSEKTFRHLHALDLRFHLTRQTGALTRALDRGGRGIAFVVQALLFNIVPTVLEVSIVSGILWYQFGWQFAAVTTGTIGAYAVFTIGITSWR
;
A
#
# COMPACT_ATOMS: atom_id res chain seq x y z
N MET A 1 -6.43 12.61 15.67
CA MET A 1 -6.89 11.88 14.48
C MET A 1 -7.01 10.36 14.69
N TRP A 2 -6.56 9.81 15.82
CA TRP A 2 -6.85 8.43 16.24
C TRP A 2 -8.16 8.42 17.06
N PRO A 3 -9.22 7.70 16.66
CA PRO A 3 -10.38 7.52 17.54
C PRO A 3 -9.97 6.56 18.65
N LYS A 4 -9.50 7.10 19.78
CA LYS A 4 -9.09 6.32 20.97
C LYS A 4 -10.23 5.42 21.51
N ASN A 5 -11.48 5.67 21.11
CA ASN A 5 -12.68 4.99 21.61
C ASN A 5 -13.44 4.13 20.57
N GLU A 6 -12.99 4.01 19.32
CA GLU A 6 -13.68 3.13 18.35
C GLU A 6 -12.86 1.86 18.08
N VAL A 7 -13.10 0.85 18.93
CA VAL A 7 -12.45 -0.48 18.86
C VAL A 7 -12.64 -1.11 17.48
N GLY A 8 -13.80 -0.91 16.84
CA GLY A 8 -14.10 -1.40 15.49
C GLY A 8 -13.23 -0.75 14.40
N THR A 9 -12.95 0.55 14.51
CA THR A 9 -12.10 1.27 13.55
C THR A 9 -10.63 0.85 13.70
N ARG A 10 -10.17 0.63 14.93
CA ARG A 10 -8.83 0.09 15.22
C ARG A 10 -8.67 -1.34 14.71
N LEU A 11 -9.66 -2.20 14.94
CA LEU A 11 -9.64 -3.59 14.44
C LEU A 11 -9.63 -3.63 12.91
N ARG A 12 -10.42 -2.78 12.24
CA ARG A 12 -10.42 -2.69 10.78
C ARG A 12 -9.09 -2.21 10.22
N VAL A 13 -8.45 -1.21 10.85
CA VAL A 13 -7.12 -0.75 10.44
C VAL A 13 -6.08 -1.85 10.62
N VAL A 14 -6.07 -2.54 11.76
CA VAL A 14 -5.14 -3.65 12.02
C VAL A 14 -5.39 -4.82 11.06
N ALA A 15 -6.64 -5.19 10.83
CA ALA A 15 -7.01 -6.25 9.89
C ALA A 15 -6.59 -5.89 8.46
N ALA A 16 -6.79 -4.64 8.05
CA ALA A 16 -6.45 -4.20 6.71
C ALA A 16 -4.93 -4.05 6.51
N VAL A 17 -4.18 -3.65 7.54
CA VAL A 17 -2.71 -3.72 7.57
C VAL A 17 -2.24 -5.18 7.53
N GLY A 18 -2.89 -6.09 8.26
CA GLY A 18 -2.59 -7.52 8.22
C GLY A 18 -2.81 -8.13 6.83
N LEU A 19 -3.95 -7.84 6.20
CA LEU A 19 -4.26 -8.22 4.82
C LEU A 19 -3.24 -7.63 3.83
N LEU A 20 -2.80 -6.40 4.06
CA LEU A 20 -1.80 -5.74 3.24
C LEU A 20 -0.43 -6.43 3.33
N VAL A 21 0.01 -6.76 4.55
CA VAL A 21 1.28 -7.48 4.76
C VAL A 21 1.17 -8.89 4.18
N GLY A 22 0.05 -9.60 4.41
CA GLY A 22 -0.20 -10.92 3.83
C GLY A 22 -0.18 -10.92 2.30
N GLY A 23 -0.82 -9.94 1.66
CA GLY A 23 -0.80 -9.77 0.21
C GLY A 23 0.59 -9.45 -0.34
N LYS A 24 1.41 -8.68 0.39
CA LYS A 24 2.80 -8.40 0.00
C LYS A 24 3.69 -9.63 0.16
N LEU A 25 3.56 -10.38 1.26
CA LEU A 25 4.28 -11.65 1.44
C LEU A 25 3.93 -12.67 0.36
N ALA A 26 2.66 -12.75 -0.06
CA ALA A 26 2.25 -13.59 -1.17
C ALA A 26 2.90 -13.15 -2.49
N ASN A 27 2.98 -11.84 -2.76
CA ASN A 27 3.65 -11.31 -3.96
C ASN A 27 5.15 -11.62 -3.98
N VAL A 28 5.82 -11.52 -2.82
CA VAL A 28 7.24 -11.88 -2.67
C VAL A 28 7.50 -13.37 -2.91
N GLN A 29 6.51 -14.24 -2.68
CA GLN A 29 6.64 -15.69 -2.92
C GLN A 29 6.46 -16.09 -4.39
N VAL A 30 5.84 -15.25 -5.22
CA VAL A 30 5.59 -15.56 -6.65
C VAL A 30 6.87 -15.94 -7.42
N PRO A 31 7.98 -15.19 -7.31
CA PRO A 31 9.23 -15.52 -8.00
C PRO A 31 9.85 -16.83 -7.51
N PHE A 32 9.68 -17.19 -6.24
CA PHE A 32 10.17 -18.47 -5.69
C PHE A 32 9.39 -19.65 -6.23
N ILE A 33 8.06 -19.52 -6.29
CA ILE A 33 7.20 -20.53 -6.92
C ILE A 33 7.64 -20.68 -8.38
N PHE A 34 7.84 -19.58 -9.10
CA PHE A 34 8.32 -19.62 -10.48
C PHE A 34 9.70 -20.27 -10.63
N LYS A 35 10.62 -20.04 -9.69
CA LYS A 35 11.92 -20.73 -9.65
C LYS A 35 11.75 -22.24 -9.54
N HIS A 36 10.94 -22.72 -8.59
CA HIS A 36 10.68 -24.15 -8.44
C HIS A 36 10.02 -24.78 -9.68
N ILE A 37 9.22 -24.00 -10.40
CA ILE A 37 8.63 -24.42 -11.68
C ILE A 37 9.73 -24.70 -12.72
N VAL A 38 10.67 -23.76 -12.86
CA VAL A 38 11.76 -23.85 -13.84
C VAL A 38 12.76 -24.95 -13.47
N ASP A 39 13.11 -25.07 -12.19
CA ASP A 39 14.04 -26.10 -11.70
C ASP A 39 13.47 -27.51 -11.90
N GLY A 40 12.17 -27.72 -11.62
CA GLY A 40 11.49 -29.01 -11.83
C GLY A 40 11.35 -29.42 -13.29
N LEU A 41 11.41 -28.46 -14.22
CA LEU A 41 11.43 -28.73 -15.66
C LEU A 41 12.81 -29.18 -16.17
N GLN A 42 13.89 -28.84 -15.47
CA GLN A 42 15.25 -29.26 -15.85
C GLN A 42 15.58 -30.70 -15.42
N GLU A 43 14.98 -31.22 -14.34
CA GLU A 43 15.35 -32.52 -13.76
C GLU A 43 14.50 -33.73 -14.23
N SER A 44 13.43 -33.54 -15.02
CA SER A 44 12.44 -34.61 -15.29
C SER A 44 12.49 -35.26 -16.69
N SER A 45 12.54 -36.61 -16.72
CA SER A 45 12.51 -37.46 -17.92
C SER A 45 11.13 -37.45 -18.63
N ALA A 46 11.13 -37.75 -19.93
CA ALA A 46 10.13 -37.44 -20.96
C ALA A 46 8.64 -37.78 -20.70
N VAL A 47 8.31 -38.57 -19.66
CA VAL A 47 6.92 -38.94 -19.31
C VAL A 47 6.32 -38.01 -18.24
N VAL A 48 7.15 -37.35 -17.43
CA VAL A 48 6.74 -36.35 -16.42
C VAL A 48 6.64 -34.92 -17.04
N ALA A 49 7.21 -34.76 -18.24
CA ALA A 49 7.42 -33.50 -18.95
C ALA A 49 6.15 -32.76 -19.45
N ALA A 50 4.95 -33.37 -19.40
CA ALA A 50 3.71 -32.73 -19.89
C ALA A 50 2.74 -32.32 -18.77
N ALA A 51 2.58 -33.13 -17.72
CA ALA A 51 1.63 -32.86 -16.64
C ALA A 51 2.17 -31.88 -15.58
N VAL A 52 3.49 -31.90 -15.35
CA VAL A 52 4.17 -31.00 -14.42
C VAL A 52 4.16 -29.54 -14.89
N PRO A 53 4.57 -29.19 -16.12
CA PRO A 53 4.47 -27.79 -16.59
C PRO A 53 3.05 -27.26 -16.61
N LEU A 54 2.05 -28.08 -16.96
CA LEU A 54 0.66 -27.61 -17.06
C LEU A 54 0.05 -27.30 -15.67
N SER A 55 0.29 -28.17 -14.70
CA SER A 55 -0.16 -27.95 -13.31
C SER A 55 0.55 -26.76 -12.67
N LEU A 56 1.85 -26.58 -12.95
CA LEU A 56 2.64 -25.46 -12.50
C LEU A 56 2.26 -24.13 -13.17
N LEU A 57 1.93 -24.12 -14.47
CA LEU A 57 1.41 -22.95 -15.17
C LEU A 57 0.03 -22.54 -14.62
N MET A 58 -0.83 -23.51 -14.33
CA MET A 58 -2.09 -23.32 -13.62
C MET A 58 -1.87 -22.75 -12.20
N SER A 59 -0.90 -23.27 -11.45
CA SER A 59 -0.55 -22.75 -10.12
C SER A 59 -0.02 -21.31 -10.18
N TYR A 60 0.84 -20.98 -11.14
CA TYR A 60 1.30 -19.59 -11.35
C TYR A 60 0.15 -18.66 -11.72
N GLY A 61 -0.72 -19.09 -12.64
CA GLY A 61 -1.92 -18.35 -13.02
C GLY A 61 -2.83 -18.10 -11.82
N LEU A 62 -3.12 -19.13 -11.03
CA LEU A 62 -3.90 -19.03 -9.80
C LEU A 62 -3.26 -18.08 -8.80
N VAL A 63 -1.97 -18.23 -8.49
CA VAL A 63 -1.27 -17.38 -7.53
C VAL A 63 -1.28 -15.92 -7.98
N ARG A 64 -1.06 -15.64 -9.27
CA ARG A 64 -1.09 -14.28 -9.83
C ARG A 64 -2.48 -13.66 -9.75
N VAL A 65 -3.51 -14.42 -10.12
CA VAL A 65 -4.91 -13.97 -10.03
C VAL A 65 -5.29 -13.74 -8.57
N SER A 66 -4.94 -14.67 -7.67
CA SER A 66 -5.17 -14.52 -6.23
C SER A 66 -4.45 -13.30 -5.67
N ALA A 67 -3.20 -13.04 -6.04
CA ALA A 67 -2.46 -11.85 -5.61
C ALA A 67 -3.15 -10.56 -6.09
N SER A 68 -3.64 -10.53 -7.33
CA SER A 68 -4.41 -9.40 -7.87
C SER A 68 -5.74 -9.22 -7.14
N VAL A 69 -6.48 -10.30 -6.89
CA VAL A 69 -7.76 -10.28 -6.16
C VAL A 69 -7.56 -9.83 -4.72
N PHE A 70 -6.51 -10.29 -4.03
CA PHE A 70 -6.19 -9.82 -2.68
C PHE A 70 -5.81 -8.34 -2.66
N ASN A 71 -5.06 -7.85 -3.66
CA ASN A 71 -4.78 -6.42 -3.79
C ASN A 71 -6.05 -5.60 -4.02
N GLU A 72 -6.97 -6.06 -4.85
CA GLU A 72 -8.21 -5.34 -5.13
C GLU A 72 -9.19 -5.40 -3.97
N ALA A 73 -9.35 -6.56 -3.32
CA ALA A 73 -10.14 -6.71 -2.10
C ALA A 73 -9.60 -5.83 -0.97
N ARG A 74 -8.27 -5.75 -0.83
CA ARG A 74 -7.59 -4.82 0.09
C ARG A 74 -8.00 -3.38 -0.24
N ASN A 75 -7.89 -2.96 -1.50
CA ASN A 75 -8.27 -1.60 -1.94
C ASN A 75 -9.75 -1.30 -1.63
N ALA A 76 -10.66 -2.25 -1.87
CA ALA A 76 -12.09 -2.11 -1.61
C ALA A 76 -12.41 -1.99 -0.10
N VAL A 77 -11.79 -2.81 0.75
CA VAL A 77 -11.93 -2.71 2.21
C VAL A 77 -11.40 -1.36 2.70
N PHE A 78 -10.32 -0.86 2.13
CA PHE A 78 -9.73 0.42 2.50
C PHE A 78 -10.54 1.62 2.06
N ALA A 79 -11.21 1.56 0.91
CA ALA A 79 -12.09 2.64 0.47
C ALA A 79 -13.10 3.03 1.58
N ARG A 80 -13.66 2.04 2.29
CA ARG A 80 -14.56 2.29 3.42
C ARG A 80 -13.88 2.97 4.62
N VAL A 81 -12.65 2.59 4.95
CA VAL A 81 -11.88 3.19 6.05
C VAL A 81 -11.50 4.64 5.72
N THR A 82 -11.05 4.90 4.50
CA THR A 82 -10.72 6.25 4.01
C THR A 82 -11.95 7.16 4.09
N GLN A 83 -13.11 6.69 3.62
CA GLN A 83 -14.36 7.46 3.67
C GLN A 83 -14.78 7.76 5.12
N GLN A 84 -14.60 6.82 6.04
CA GLN A 84 -14.88 7.04 7.47
C GLN A 84 -13.93 8.07 8.10
N ALA A 85 -12.65 8.05 7.74
CA ALA A 85 -11.67 9.05 8.20
C ALA A 85 -11.99 10.45 7.68
N ILE A 86 -12.34 10.58 6.39
CA ILE A 86 -12.78 11.85 5.78
C ILE A 86 -13.99 12.39 6.54
N ARG A 87 -15.02 11.55 6.74
CA ARG A 87 -16.25 11.94 7.46
C ARG A 87 -15.95 12.44 8.87
N GLY A 88 -15.08 11.75 9.62
CA GLY A 88 -14.72 12.14 10.99
C GLY A 88 -13.92 13.45 11.08
N VAL A 89 -13.05 13.73 10.10
CA VAL A 89 -12.35 15.01 10.02
C VAL A 89 -13.32 16.14 9.68
N SER A 90 -14.15 15.95 8.65
CA SER A 90 -15.15 16.94 8.23
C SER A 90 -16.11 17.32 9.37
N GLU A 91 -16.59 16.33 10.13
CA GLU A 91 -17.47 16.59 11.28
C GLU A 91 -16.78 17.42 12.37
N LYS A 92 -15.55 17.07 12.74
CA LYS A 92 -14.80 17.81 13.78
C LYS A 92 -14.53 19.23 13.36
N THR A 93 -14.13 19.44 12.12
CA THR A 93 -13.84 20.79 11.64
C THR A 93 -15.11 21.62 11.48
N PHE A 94 -16.22 21.02 11.06
CA PHE A 94 -17.53 21.69 11.04
C PHE A 94 -17.97 22.11 12.45
N ARG A 95 -17.87 21.21 13.42
CA ARG A 95 -18.23 21.51 14.83
C ARG A 95 -17.33 22.59 15.42
N HIS A 96 -16.03 22.55 15.14
CA HIS A 96 -15.10 23.57 15.59
C HIS A 96 -15.48 24.94 15.02
N LEU A 97 -15.77 25.01 13.71
CA LEU A 97 -16.17 26.25 13.08
C LEU A 97 -17.45 26.86 13.63
N HIS A 98 -18.44 26.03 13.98
CA HIS A 98 -19.66 26.50 14.62
C HIS A 98 -19.44 27.05 16.04
N ALA A 99 -18.30 26.74 16.67
CA ALA A 99 -17.95 27.21 18.01
C ALA A 99 -17.09 28.49 17.99
N LEU A 100 -16.77 29.05 16.82
CA LEU A 100 -16.03 30.31 16.71
C LEU A 100 -16.95 31.54 16.87
N ASP A 101 -16.34 32.65 17.28
CA ASP A 101 -17.06 33.90 17.52
C ASP A 101 -17.71 34.46 16.25
N LEU A 102 -18.82 35.17 16.43
CA LEU A 102 -19.56 35.85 15.36
C LEU A 102 -18.66 36.77 14.51
N ARG A 103 -17.65 37.38 15.13
CA ARG A 103 -16.66 38.26 14.48
C ARG A 103 -15.82 37.50 13.44
N PHE A 104 -15.53 36.23 13.68
CA PHE A 104 -14.87 35.35 12.72
C PHE A 104 -15.79 35.01 11.54
N HIS A 105 -17.06 34.75 11.80
CA HIS A 105 -18.05 34.47 10.75
C HIS A 105 -18.35 35.69 9.86
N LEU A 106 -18.29 36.91 10.40
CA LEU A 106 -18.55 38.15 9.67
C LEU A 106 -17.37 38.64 8.81
N THR A 107 -16.13 38.28 9.17
CA THR A 107 -14.91 38.74 8.48
C THR A 107 -14.42 37.81 7.37
N ARG A 108 -14.95 36.58 7.28
CA ARG A 108 -14.52 35.56 6.32
C ARG A 108 -15.67 35.20 5.37
N GLN A 109 -15.36 35.12 4.08
CA GLN A 109 -16.29 34.59 3.09
C GLN A 109 -16.56 33.11 3.38
N THR A 110 -17.80 32.78 3.73
CA THR A 110 -18.28 31.41 3.99
C THR A 110 -17.93 30.45 2.85
N GLY A 111 -18.05 30.87 1.59
CA GLY A 111 -17.66 30.06 0.43
C GLY A 111 -16.16 29.80 0.29
N ALA A 112 -15.29 30.69 0.77
CA ALA A 112 -13.84 30.45 0.80
C ALA A 112 -13.48 29.48 1.95
N LEU A 113 -14.15 29.62 3.09
CA LEU A 113 -13.96 28.77 4.27
C LEU A 113 -14.40 27.33 3.99
N THR A 114 -15.57 27.12 3.40
CA THR A 114 -16.08 25.78 3.02
C THR A 114 -15.15 25.09 2.03
N ARG A 115 -14.61 25.82 1.04
CA ARG A 115 -13.63 25.26 0.10
C ARG A 115 -12.29 24.93 0.74
N ALA A 116 -11.82 25.74 1.69
CA ALA A 116 -10.59 25.48 2.43
C ALA A 116 -10.72 24.23 3.32
N LEU A 117 -11.87 24.05 3.97
CA LEU A 117 -12.19 22.85 4.75
C LEU A 117 -12.24 21.60 3.90
N ASP A 118 -12.96 21.66 2.79
CA ASP A 118 -13.14 20.52 1.91
C ASP A 118 -11.81 20.11 1.25
N ARG A 119 -10.95 21.07 0.90
CA ARG A 119 -9.57 20.78 0.46
C ARG A 119 -8.67 20.29 1.59
N GLY A 120 -8.74 20.87 2.77
CA GLY A 120 -7.91 20.50 3.93
C GLY A 120 -8.23 19.10 4.45
N GLY A 121 -9.51 18.78 4.59
CA GLY A 121 -9.99 17.45 4.99
C GLY A 121 -9.58 16.36 3.99
N ARG A 122 -9.76 16.63 2.69
CA ARG A 122 -9.30 15.72 1.63
C ARG A 122 -7.79 15.57 1.60
N GLY A 123 -7.03 16.65 1.81
CA GLY A 123 -5.57 16.63 1.86
C GLY A 123 -5.02 15.80 3.02
N ILE A 124 -5.57 15.96 4.23
CA ILE A 124 -5.16 15.17 5.40
C ILE A 124 -5.44 13.68 5.16
N ALA A 125 -6.63 13.36 4.66
CA ALA A 125 -6.99 11.98 4.34
C ALA A 125 -6.05 11.38 3.28
N PHE A 126 -5.75 12.14 2.22
CA PHE A 126 -4.82 11.73 1.17
C PHE A 126 -3.42 11.45 1.73
N VAL A 127 -2.87 12.33 2.57
CA VAL A 127 -1.53 12.16 3.14
C VAL A 127 -1.45 10.94 4.05
N VAL A 128 -2.42 10.78 4.96
CA VAL A 128 -2.49 9.61 5.85
C VAL A 128 -2.61 8.32 5.05
N GLN A 129 -3.43 8.33 3.99
CA GLN A 129 -3.62 7.19 3.10
C GLN A 129 -2.33 6.89 2.30
N ALA A 130 -1.69 7.91 1.72
CA ALA A 130 -0.45 7.74 0.96
C ALA A 130 0.67 7.18 1.84
N LEU A 131 0.81 7.67 3.07
CA LEU A 131 1.81 7.18 4.03
C LEU A 131 1.55 5.71 4.41
N LEU A 132 0.33 5.38 4.85
CA LEU A 132 0.03 4.05 5.38
C LEU A 132 -0.07 2.96 4.31
N PHE A 133 -0.44 3.30 3.06
CA PHE A 133 -0.78 2.30 2.04
C PHE A 133 0.14 2.27 0.82
N ASN A 134 0.89 3.33 0.57
CA ASN A 134 1.92 3.33 -0.47
C ASN A 134 3.30 3.32 0.17
N ILE A 135 3.62 4.31 0.99
CA ILE A 135 5.00 4.48 1.48
C ILE A 135 5.40 3.33 2.42
N VAL A 136 4.65 3.09 3.51
CA VAL A 136 4.99 2.03 4.48
C VAL A 136 5.06 0.63 3.83
N PRO A 137 4.06 0.20 3.02
CA PRO A 137 4.09 -1.10 2.36
C PRO A 137 5.24 -1.25 1.36
N THR A 138 5.52 -0.21 0.59
CA THR A 138 6.62 -0.22 -0.38
C THR A 138 7.97 -0.32 0.32
N VAL A 139 8.19 0.42 1.42
CA VAL A 139 9.43 0.31 2.20
C VAL A 139 9.60 -1.10 2.77
N LEU A 140 8.53 -1.70 3.30
CA LEU A 140 8.54 -3.06 3.83
C LEU A 140 8.87 -4.08 2.73
N GLU A 141 8.21 -4.00 1.57
CA GLU A 141 8.46 -4.87 0.42
C GLU A 141 9.89 -4.78 -0.09
N VAL A 142 10.41 -3.56 -0.26
CA VAL A 142 11.80 -3.33 -0.68
C VAL A 142 12.78 -3.91 0.33
N SER A 143 12.48 -3.78 1.63
CA SER A 143 13.31 -4.34 2.70
C SER A 143 13.35 -5.87 2.65
N ILE A 144 12.19 -6.51 2.46
CA ILE A 144 12.09 -7.96 2.33
C ILE A 144 12.83 -8.46 1.09
N VAL A 145 12.58 -7.85 -0.07
CA VAL A 145 13.21 -8.25 -1.35
C VAL A 145 14.73 -8.09 -1.26
N SER A 146 15.21 -6.97 -0.71
CA SER A 146 16.64 -6.74 -0.54
C SER A 146 17.27 -7.72 0.43
N GLY A 147 16.59 -8.07 1.54
CA GLY A 147 17.04 -9.08 2.49
C GLY A 147 17.13 -10.48 1.88
N ILE A 148 16.13 -10.85 1.06
CA ILE A 148 16.13 -12.11 0.31
C ILE A 148 17.30 -12.18 -0.68
N LEU A 149 17.52 -11.12 -1.45
CA LEU A 149 18.63 -11.05 -2.41
C LEU A 149 19.98 -11.14 -1.70
N TRP A 150 20.12 -10.49 -0.55
CA TRP A 150 21.33 -10.60 0.25
C TRP A 150 21.59 -12.04 0.69
N TYR A 151 20.58 -12.73 1.22
CA TYR A 151 20.72 -14.10 1.70
C TYR A 151 21.02 -15.10 0.57
N GLN A 152 20.36 -14.97 -0.58
CA GLN A 152 20.41 -16.00 -1.63
C GLN A 152 21.48 -15.74 -2.71
N PHE A 153 21.76 -14.48 -3.04
CA PHE A 153 22.66 -14.11 -4.14
C PHE A 153 23.88 -13.29 -3.68
N GLY A 154 23.93 -12.89 -2.40
CA GLY A 154 25.02 -12.11 -1.82
C GLY A 154 24.73 -10.61 -1.76
N TRP A 155 25.59 -9.88 -1.02
CA TRP A 155 25.38 -8.47 -0.67
C TRP A 155 25.38 -7.53 -1.89
N GLN A 156 26.06 -7.90 -2.98
CA GLN A 156 26.19 -7.09 -4.19
C GLN A 156 24.82 -6.84 -4.85
N PHE A 157 23.96 -7.86 -4.91
CA PHE A 157 22.63 -7.72 -5.50
C PHE A 157 21.72 -6.84 -4.64
N ALA A 158 21.76 -7.02 -3.31
CA ALA A 158 21.01 -6.17 -2.39
C ALA A 158 21.44 -4.69 -2.46
N ALA A 159 22.75 -4.43 -2.61
CA ALA A 159 23.29 -3.08 -2.74
C ALA A 159 22.85 -2.41 -4.05
N VAL A 160 22.89 -3.13 -5.18
CA VAL A 160 22.44 -2.60 -6.48
C VAL A 160 20.94 -2.32 -6.47
N THR A 161 20.12 -3.23 -5.95
CA THR A 161 18.66 -3.03 -5.86
C THR A 161 18.30 -1.84 -4.96
N THR A 162 18.87 -1.77 -3.76
CA THR A 162 18.62 -0.66 -2.83
C THR A 162 19.12 0.67 -3.40
N GLY A 163 20.30 0.65 -4.03
CA GLY A 163 20.88 1.82 -4.71
C GLY A 163 19.99 2.33 -5.84
N THR A 164 19.42 1.43 -6.65
CA THR A 164 18.53 1.79 -7.77
C THR A 164 17.25 2.45 -7.26
N ILE A 165 16.65 1.90 -6.20
CA ILE A 165 15.43 2.44 -5.59
C ILE A 165 15.71 3.80 -4.93
N GLY A 166 16.84 3.92 -4.23
CA GLY A 166 17.29 5.18 -3.63
C GLY A 166 17.53 6.26 -4.68
N ALA A 167 18.24 5.93 -5.76
CA ALA A 167 18.48 6.84 -6.88
C ALA A 167 17.17 7.30 -7.53
N TYR A 168 16.24 6.37 -7.77
CA TYR A 168 14.90 6.70 -8.28
C TYR A 168 14.14 7.66 -7.35
N ALA A 169 14.16 7.41 -6.05
CA ALA A 169 13.49 8.26 -5.06
C ALA A 169 14.09 9.68 -5.01
N VAL A 170 15.43 9.78 -4.93
CA VAL A 170 16.14 11.07 -4.91
C VAL A 170 15.89 11.85 -6.20
N PHE A 171 16.00 11.20 -7.35
CA PHE A 171 15.74 11.82 -8.64
C PHE A 171 14.30 12.32 -8.76
N THR A 172 13.33 11.50 -8.35
CA THR A 172 11.91 11.86 -8.38
C THR A 172 11.61 13.05 -7.47
N ILE A 173 12.11 13.05 -6.24
CA ILE A 173 11.92 14.14 -5.29
C ILE A 173 12.64 15.41 -5.80
N GLY A 174 13.85 15.28 -6.31
CA GLY A 174 14.63 16.40 -6.86
C GLY A 174 13.91 17.09 -8.01
N ILE A 175 13.36 16.32 -8.96
CA ILE A 175 12.58 16.89 -10.07
C ILE A 175 11.24 17.46 -9.61
N THR A 176 10.55 16.80 -8.68
CA THR A 176 9.22 17.22 -8.24
C THR A 176 9.28 18.48 -7.36
N SER A 177 10.32 18.63 -6.55
CA SER A 177 10.51 19.79 -5.66
C SER A 177 11.13 21.01 -6.33
N TRP A 178 11.49 20.90 -7.61
CA TRP A 178 12.11 21.99 -8.38
C TRP A 178 11.09 23.06 -8.85
N ARG A 179 9.83 23.00 -8.39
CA ARG A 179 8.82 24.05 -8.58
C ARG A 179 8.22 24.48 -7.26
#